data_AF-A0A315UUX0-F1
#
_entry.id   AF-A0A315UUX0-F1
#
_cell.length_a   1.000
_cell.length_b   1.000
_cell.length_c   1.000
_cell.angle_alpha   90.00
_cell.angle_beta   90.00
_cell.angle_gamma   90.00
#
_symmetry.space_group_name_H-M   'P 1'
#
loop_
_entity.id
_entity.type
_entity.pdbx_description
1 polymer ?
#
loop_
_entity_poly.entity_id
_entity_poly.type
_entity_poly.pdbx_seq_one_letter_code
_entity_poly.pdbx_strand_id
1 'polypeptide(L)'
;EQAFRKRRLCIKFIPRDSTEAAICDIRILGRTKQAPPQYTFIGELNNMGIWYRMGNVPRAQDSTHTPTTNNVQNANSSTVPVSSAPMPKVVRILSLSAMDGVPFMISEKFACTSPEMQQVDLMGITIKSLAEIEK
;
A
#
# COMPACT_ATOMS: atom_id res chain seq x y z
N GLU A 1 -18.55 -40.73 29.40
CA GLU A 1 -18.35 -39.34 28.90
C GLU A 1 -17.13 -39.34 27.97
N GLN A 2 -17.31 -39.16 26.66
CA GLN A 2 -16.23 -39.36 25.67
C GLN A 2 -15.67 -38.01 25.20
N ALA A 3 -14.38 -37.78 25.44
CA ALA A 3 -13.75 -36.46 25.39
C ALA A 3 -13.73 -35.77 24.00
N PHE A 4 -13.57 -34.44 24.03
CA PHE A 4 -13.54 -33.52 22.88
C PHE A 4 -12.58 -33.93 21.74
N ARG A 5 -13.06 -34.73 20.77
CA ARG A 5 -12.34 -35.06 19.52
C ARG A 5 -12.40 -33.95 18.44
N LYS A 6 -12.76 -32.71 18.80
CA LYS A 6 -12.93 -31.61 17.85
C LYS A 6 -11.60 -30.89 17.61
N ARG A 7 -11.01 -31.06 16.42
CA ARG A 7 -9.84 -30.28 15.97
C ARG A 7 -10.17 -28.78 16.01
N ARG A 8 -9.23 -27.96 16.45
CA ARG A 8 -9.33 -26.49 16.52
C ARG A 8 -8.31 -25.86 15.59
N LEU A 9 -8.69 -24.82 14.87
CA LEU A 9 -7.74 -23.96 14.16
C LEU A 9 -7.16 -22.96 15.17
N CYS A 10 -5.83 -22.93 15.27
CA CYS A 10 -5.11 -21.97 16.11
C CYS A 10 -4.52 -20.86 15.22
N ILE A 11 -4.56 -19.63 15.70
CA ILE A 11 -3.99 -18.46 15.01
C ILE A 11 -2.95 -17.80 15.92
N LYS A 12 -1.87 -17.30 15.32
CA LYS A 12 -0.81 -16.56 16.01
C LYS A 12 -0.76 -15.15 15.45
N PHE A 13 -1.00 -14.16 16.31
CA PHE A 13 -0.75 -12.77 16.00
C PHE A 13 0.69 -12.40 16.36
N ILE A 14 1.30 -11.54 15.55
CA ILE A 14 2.58 -10.88 15.80
C ILE A 14 2.41 -9.40 15.41
N PRO A 15 3.09 -8.45 16.06
CA PRO A 15 3.04 -7.05 15.66
C PRO A 15 3.51 -6.87 14.21
N ARG A 16 2.86 -5.96 13.49
CA ARG A 16 3.10 -5.71 12.06
C ARG A 16 4.55 -5.39 11.77
N ASP A 17 5.16 -4.57 12.61
CA ASP A 17 6.52 -4.07 12.42
C ASP A 17 7.60 -5.09 12.82
N SER A 18 7.18 -6.23 13.41
CA SER A 18 8.03 -7.38 13.74
C SER A 18 8.08 -8.45 12.64
N THR A 19 7.49 -8.22 11.46
CA THR A 19 7.53 -9.18 10.34
C THR A 19 7.59 -8.49 8.97
N GLU A 20 8.27 -9.11 8.02
CA GLU A 20 8.29 -8.66 6.61
C GLU A 20 7.15 -9.26 5.78
N ALA A 21 6.54 -10.34 6.27
CA ALA A 21 5.50 -11.09 5.57
C ALA A 21 4.37 -11.52 6.52
N ALA A 22 3.15 -11.58 6.00
CA ALA A 22 1.96 -12.02 6.72
C ALA A 22 1.07 -12.87 5.80
N ILE A 23 0.07 -13.54 6.38
CA ILE A 23 -0.97 -14.23 5.62
C ILE A 23 -1.87 -13.19 4.96
N CYS A 24 -2.01 -13.27 3.63
CA CYS A 24 -2.82 -12.34 2.82
C CYS A 24 -4.07 -12.98 2.21
N ASP A 25 -4.14 -14.31 2.12
CA ASP A 25 -5.36 -15.05 1.72
C ASP A 25 -5.39 -16.40 2.46
N ILE A 26 -6.60 -16.89 2.75
CA ILE A 26 -6.87 -18.21 3.32
C ILE A 26 -7.94 -18.88 2.47
N ARG A 27 -7.63 -20.08 1.95
CA ARG A 27 -8.56 -20.86 1.13
C ARG A 27 -8.96 -22.14 1.83
N ILE A 28 -10.23 -22.47 1.69
CA ILE A 28 -10.83 -23.72 2.13
C ILE A 28 -11.37 -24.42 0.88
N LEU A 29 -10.92 -25.66 0.64
CA LEU A 29 -11.35 -26.47 -0.49
C LEU A 29 -11.66 -27.89 0.00
N GLY A 30 -12.51 -28.64 -0.71
CA GLY A 30 -12.73 -30.06 -0.42
C GLY A 30 -11.44 -30.88 -0.61
N ARG A 31 -11.25 -31.95 0.18
CA ARG A 31 -10.04 -32.81 0.21
C ARG A 31 -9.44 -33.17 -1.15
N THR A 32 -10.26 -33.36 -2.18
CA THR A 32 -9.83 -33.76 -3.53
C THR A 32 -9.42 -32.62 -4.45
N LYS A 33 -9.53 -31.36 -4.01
CA LYS A 33 -9.16 -30.17 -4.78
C LYS A 33 -7.83 -29.63 -4.29
N GLN A 34 -6.91 -29.36 -5.22
CA GLN A 34 -5.60 -28.79 -4.93
C GLN A 34 -5.66 -27.26 -5.05
N ALA A 35 -5.08 -26.55 -4.08
CA ALA A 35 -4.88 -25.11 -4.17
C ALA A 35 -3.71 -24.77 -5.13
N PRO A 36 -3.69 -23.56 -5.72
CA PRO A 36 -2.56 -23.12 -6.55
C PRO A 36 -1.20 -23.16 -5.82
N PRO A 37 -0.05 -23.28 -6.51
CA PRO A 37 1.27 -23.49 -5.89
C PRO A 37 1.69 -22.44 -4.85
N GLN A 38 1.17 -21.22 -4.94
CA GLN A 38 1.42 -20.12 -3.99
C GLN A 38 0.66 -20.25 -2.66
N TYR A 39 -0.05 -21.36 -2.42
CA TYR A 39 -0.78 -21.64 -1.18
C TYR A 39 -0.17 -22.82 -0.41
N THR A 40 0.19 -22.58 0.86
CA THR A 40 0.72 -23.58 1.78
C THR A 40 -0.41 -24.29 2.51
N PHE A 41 -0.43 -25.62 2.48
CA PHE A 41 -1.40 -26.45 3.23
C PHE A 41 -1.05 -26.49 4.72
N ILE A 42 -2.04 -26.30 5.60
CA ILE A 42 -1.85 -26.39 7.06
C ILE A 42 -2.59 -27.56 7.74
N GLY A 43 -3.50 -28.22 7.04
CA GLY A 43 -4.23 -29.36 7.58
C GLY A 43 -5.67 -29.41 7.13
N GLU A 44 -6.41 -30.36 7.71
CA GLU A 44 -7.78 -30.67 7.35
C GLU A 44 -8.72 -30.60 8.56
N LEU A 45 -9.86 -29.94 8.37
CA LEU A 45 -10.97 -29.87 9.32
C LEU A 45 -12.26 -30.29 8.58
N ASN A 46 -13.00 -31.25 9.13
CA ASN A 46 -14.26 -31.75 8.56
C ASN A 46 -14.18 -32.11 7.05
N ASN A 47 -13.12 -32.82 6.64
CA ASN A 47 -12.88 -33.24 5.24
C ASN A 47 -12.66 -32.07 4.24
N MET A 48 -12.47 -30.85 4.76
CA MET A 48 -12.02 -29.69 3.99
C MET A 48 -10.55 -29.39 4.33
N GLY A 49 -9.72 -29.27 3.31
CA GLY A 49 -8.36 -28.78 3.46
C GLY A 49 -8.36 -27.28 3.73
N ILE A 50 -7.35 -26.81 4.45
CA ILE A 50 -7.12 -25.39 4.72
C ILE A 50 -5.72 -25.04 4.22
N TRP A 51 -5.65 -23.96 3.45
CA TRP A 51 -4.40 -23.41 2.91
C TRP A 51 -4.32 -21.91 3.16
N TYR A 52 -3.11 -21.36 3.26
CA TYR A 52 -2.87 -19.91 3.30
C TYR A 52 -1.87 -19.47 2.23
N ARG A 53 -1.89 -18.19 1.86
CA ARG A 53 -0.86 -17.55 1.04
C ARG A 53 -0.18 -16.43 1.84
N MET A 54 1.14 -16.43 1.87
CA MET A 54 1.91 -15.27 2.38
C MET A 54 2.02 -14.17 1.33
N GLY A 55 2.10 -12.93 1.81
CA GLY A 55 2.51 -11.77 1.03
C GLY A 55 3.34 -10.81 1.88
N ASN A 56 4.08 -9.94 1.21
CA ASN A 56 4.90 -8.91 1.87
C ASN A 56 4.01 -7.89 2.57
N VAL A 57 4.42 -7.46 3.77
CA VAL A 57 3.78 -6.39 4.53
C VAL A 57 4.54 -5.09 4.24
N PRO A 58 3.92 -4.05 3.63
CA PRO A 58 4.62 -2.81 3.32
C PRO A 58 5.06 -2.10 4.61
N ARG A 59 6.36 -2.06 4.91
CA ARG A 59 6.85 -1.26 6.04
C ARG A 59 6.60 0.22 5.79
N ALA A 60 6.16 0.93 6.84
CA ALA A 60 6.40 2.36 6.90
C ALA A 60 7.92 2.53 6.98
N GLN A 61 8.50 3.24 6.02
CA GLN A 61 9.94 3.37 5.87
C GLN A 61 10.40 4.72 6.40
N ASP A 62 11.04 4.71 7.56
CA ASP A 62 11.79 5.85 8.06
C ASP A 62 12.89 6.20 7.06
N SER A 63 12.85 7.42 6.55
CA SER A 63 13.61 7.82 5.36
C SER A 63 15.04 8.23 5.73
N THR A 64 16.01 7.31 5.76
CA THR A 64 17.43 7.71 5.88
C THR A 64 18.46 6.80 5.18
N HIS A 65 19.42 7.46 4.53
CA HIS A 65 20.81 7.04 4.30
C HIS A 65 21.18 6.18 3.07
N THR A 66 21.53 6.84 1.96
CA THR A 66 22.40 6.32 0.90
C THR A 66 23.86 6.71 1.14
N PRO A 67 24.84 5.77 1.13
CA PRO A 67 26.26 6.12 1.19
C PRO A 67 26.79 6.54 -0.19
N THR A 68 27.58 7.62 -0.26
CA THR A 68 28.22 8.12 -1.48
C THR A 68 29.74 8.04 -1.35
N THR A 69 30.43 7.51 -2.36
CA THR A 69 31.91 7.40 -2.44
C THR A 69 32.43 7.95 -3.77
N ASN A 70 33.65 8.51 -3.75
CA ASN A 70 34.15 9.54 -4.67
C ASN A 70 34.86 9.07 -5.96
N ASN A 71 34.93 9.97 -6.96
CA ASN A 71 36.03 10.16 -7.94
C ASN A 71 35.79 11.43 -8.81
N VAL A 72 36.74 12.05 -9.55
CA VAL A 72 38.13 12.51 -9.27
C VAL A 72 38.70 13.29 -10.50
N GLN A 73 39.58 14.31 -10.29
CA GLN A 73 40.41 15.04 -11.30
C GLN A 73 39.68 15.88 -12.41
N ASN A 74 40.31 16.82 -13.15
CA ASN A 74 41.34 17.87 -12.91
C ASN A 74 41.48 18.78 -14.18
N ALA A 75 42.26 19.89 -14.13
CA ALA A 75 42.87 20.68 -15.23
C ALA A 75 42.30 22.08 -15.63
N ASN A 76 43.14 22.87 -16.34
CA ASN A 76 43.20 24.35 -16.33
C ASN A 76 42.88 25.08 -17.66
N SER A 77 42.83 26.41 -17.58
CA SER A 77 43.18 27.42 -18.62
C SER A 77 42.06 28.02 -19.50
N SER A 78 42.31 29.21 -20.04
CA SER A 78 41.29 30.26 -20.29
C SER A 78 41.47 31.03 -21.62
N THR A 79 40.37 31.27 -22.36
CA THR A 79 40.22 32.39 -23.33
C THR A 79 38.75 32.63 -23.77
N VAL A 80 38.30 33.88 -23.62
CA VAL A 80 37.23 34.71 -24.29
C VAL A 80 36.02 34.12 -25.08
N PRO A 81 34.87 34.84 -25.18
CA PRO A 81 33.54 34.21 -25.23
C PRO A 81 32.77 34.25 -26.57
N VAL A 82 31.93 33.24 -26.81
CA VAL A 82 30.78 33.29 -27.75
C VAL A 82 29.58 32.51 -27.17
N SER A 83 28.37 33.02 -27.41
CA SER A 83 27.09 32.46 -26.95
C SER A 83 26.79 31.04 -27.44
N SER A 84 26.62 30.10 -26.50
CA SER A 84 25.66 28.99 -26.59
C SER A 84 25.42 28.44 -25.17
N ALA A 85 24.16 28.28 -24.77
CA ALA A 85 23.79 28.06 -23.36
C ALA A 85 24.06 26.62 -22.89
N PRO A 86 24.89 26.41 -21.84
CA PRO A 86 24.99 25.15 -21.13
C PRO A 86 24.10 25.16 -19.87
N MET A 87 23.30 24.11 -19.72
CA MET A 87 22.44 23.85 -18.57
C MET A 87 23.25 23.82 -17.24
N PRO A 88 22.92 24.63 -16.22
CA PRO A 88 23.57 24.50 -14.92
C PRO A 88 23.12 23.21 -14.22
N LYS A 89 24.03 22.26 -14.08
CA LYS A 89 23.87 21.18 -13.09
C LYS A 89 23.91 21.79 -11.68
N VAL A 90 23.19 21.17 -10.74
CA VAL A 90 23.06 21.57 -9.33
C VAL A 90 22.18 22.81 -9.10
N VAL A 91 20.90 22.68 -9.45
CA VAL A 91 19.84 23.36 -8.68
C VAL A 91 19.38 22.40 -7.58
N ARG A 92 19.47 22.82 -6.31
CA ARG A 92 18.84 22.11 -5.20
C ARG A 92 17.33 22.30 -5.32
N ILE A 93 16.63 21.36 -5.96
CA ILE A 93 15.16 21.40 -6.02
C ILE A 93 14.64 20.88 -4.68
N LEU A 94 14.30 21.83 -3.82
CA LEU A 94 13.51 21.62 -2.62
C LEU A 94 12.17 20.97 -3.01
N SER A 95 11.79 19.89 -2.35
CA SER A 95 10.47 19.26 -2.51
C SER A 95 9.40 20.06 -1.77
N LEU A 96 9.23 21.32 -2.15
CA LEU A 96 8.14 22.19 -1.78
C LEU A 96 7.42 22.58 -3.07
N SER A 97 6.10 22.34 -3.11
CA SER A 97 5.17 22.77 -4.16
C SER A 97 5.35 22.21 -5.60
N ALA A 98 5.96 21.03 -5.80
CA ALA A 98 6.12 20.43 -7.14
C ALA A 98 4.81 20.09 -7.92
N MET A 99 3.64 20.24 -7.28
CA MET A 99 2.31 20.08 -7.89
C MET A 99 1.49 21.40 -7.92
N ASP A 100 1.99 22.47 -7.30
CA ASP A 100 1.28 23.74 -7.19
C ASP A 100 1.51 24.56 -8.45
N GLY A 101 0.54 24.55 -9.36
CA GLY A 101 0.66 25.15 -10.69
C GLY A 101 0.79 24.16 -11.86
N VAL A 102 0.57 22.85 -11.66
CA VAL A 102 0.35 21.91 -12.77
C VAL A 102 -1.15 21.91 -13.12
N PRO A 103 -1.60 22.55 -14.22
CA PRO A 103 -3.01 22.49 -14.62
C PRO A 103 -3.35 21.07 -15.08
N PHE A 104 -4.29 20.43 -14.39
CA PHE A 104 -4.90 19.18 -14.86
C PHE A 104 -6.23 19.47 -15.54
N MET A 105 -6.45 18.89 -16.72
CA MET A 105 -7.76 18.89 -17.38
C MET A 105 -8.46 17.58 -17.09
N ILE A 106 -9.63 17.64 -16.45
CA ILE A 106 -10.55 16.50 -16.40
C ILE A 106 -11.08 16.31 -17.82
N SER A 107 -10.92 15.10 -18.37
CA SER A 107 -11.45 14.75 -19.69
C SER A 107 -12.98 14.88 -19.70
N GLU A 108 -13.56 15.45 -20.75
CA GLU A 108 -15.02 15.70 -20.86
C GLU A 108 -15.88 14.44 -20.64
N LYS A 109 -15.37 13.25 -20.93
CA LYS A 109 -16.03 11.96 -20.63
C LYS A 109 -16.26 11.70 -19.12
N PHE A 110 -15.63 12.49 -18.25
CA PHE A 110 -15.79 12.52 -16.80
C PHE A 110 -16.30 13.89 -16.30
N ALA A 111 -16.49 14.87 -17.19
CA ALA A 111 -17.21 16.09 -16.85
C ALA A 111 -18.68 15.71 -16.64
N CYS A 112 -19.15 15.84 -15.40
CA CYS A 112 -20.44 15.29 -14.99
C CYS A 112 -21.60 15.98 -15.74
N THR A 113 -22.13 15.33 -16.77
CA THR A 113 -23.54 15.50 -17.13
C THR A 113 -24.34 14.90 -15.98
N SER A 114 -24.91 15.73 -15.13
CA SER A 114 -25.59 15.29 -13.92
C SER A 114 -26.72 14.30 -14.26
N PRO A 115 -26.63 13.01 -13.90
CA PRO A 115 -27.85 12.32 -13.53
C PRO A 115 -28.40 13.03 -12.30
N GLU A 116 -29.71 13.23 -12.28
CA GLU A 116 -30.45 13.71 -11.11
C GLU A 116 -29.92 13.03 -9.84
N MET A 117 -29.32 13.80 -8.93
CA MET A 117 -28.83 13.26 -7.66
C MET A 117 -30.05 12.77 -6.89
N GLN A 118 -30.29 11.45 -6.94
CA GLN A 118 -31.43 10.84 -6.28
C GLN A 118 -31.40 11.21 -4.80
N GLN A 119 -32.36 12.04 -4.38
CA GLN A 119 -32.49 12.48 -3.00
C GLN A 119 -32.93 11.28 -2.15
N VAL A 120 -31.94 10.57 -1.62
CA VAL A 120 -32.19 9.50 -0.65
C VAL A 120 -32.65 10.17 0.64
N ASP A 121 -33.89 9.88 1.03
CA ASP A 121 -34.44 10.37 2.29
C ASP A 121 -33.78 9.62 3.46
N LEU A 122 -32.87 10.31 4.15
CA LEU A 122 -32.03 9.77 5.21
C LEU A 122 -32.71 9.84 6.60
N MET A 123 -34.04 9.67 6.64
CA MET A 123 -34.89 9.69 7.87
C MET A 123 -34.36 8.86 9.06
N GLY A 124 -33.42 7.92 8.84
CA GLY A 124 -32.79 7.10 9.88
C GLY A 124 -31.31 7.37 10.17
N ILE A 125 -30.65 8.36 9.54
CA ILE A 125 -29.22 8.66 9.80
C ILE A 125 -29.06 9.96 10.56
N THR A 126 -28.94 9.86 11.88
CA THR A 126 -28.56 10.98 12.77
C THR A 126 -27.07 10.93 13.06
N ILE A 127 -26.34 11.99 12.70
CA ILE A 127 -24.94 12.15 13.11
C ILE A 127 -24.95 12.59 14.59
N LYS A 128 -24.50 11.71 15.48
CA LYS A 128 -24.36 12.02 16.91
C LYS A 128 -23.17 12.96 17.14
N SER A 129 -23.35 13.89 18.07
CA SER A 129 -22.26 14.69 18.63
C SER A 129 -21.38 13.86 19.58
N LEU A 130 -20.14 14.30 19.82
CA LEU A 130 -19.23 13.61 20.75
C LEU A 130 -19.84 13.48 22.17
N ALA A 131 -20.55 14.51 22.63
CA ALA A 131 -21.23 14.53 23.92
C ALA A 131 -22.40 13.53 24.04
N GLU A 132 -22.95 13.03 22.93
CA GLU A 132 -23.97 11.95 22.91
C GLU A 132 -23.35 10.54 22.83
N ILE A 133 -22.03 10.45 22.70
CA ILE A 133 -21.27 9.19 22.62
C ILE A 133 -20.58 8.89 23.96
N GLU A 134 -20.26 9.92 24.75
CA GLU A 134 -19.54 9.83 26.03
C GLU A 134 -20.44 9.62 27.27
N LYS A 135 -21.70 9.23 27.10
CA LYS A 135 -22.71 9.09 28.17
C LYS A 135 -23.44 7.75 28.15
#